data_AF-A0A841T9H8-F1
#
_entry.id   AF-A0A841T9H8-F1
#
_cell.length_a   1.000
_cell.length_b   1.000
_cell.length_c   1.000
_cell.angle_alpha   90.00
_cell.angle_beta   90.00
_cell.angle_gamma   90.00
#
_symmetry.space_group_name_H-M   'P 1'
#
loop_
_entity.id
_entity.type
_entity.pdbx_description
1 polymer ?
#
loop_
_entity_poly.entity_id
_entity_poly.type
_entity_poly.pdbx_seq_one_letter_code
_entity_poly.pdbx_strand_id
1 'polypeptide(L)'
;RKFLVAGLVLAAAAGVGLLAVIAAGAGLGAILPLLFVVVSCVGIVGTSSFPLAMRHQGQSAGTASALLGVLSFLFGGLVMPLVGIGGSGTALPMGILIASADVLALVLFAILVGRRK
;
A
#
# COMPACT_ATOMS: atom_id res chain seq x y z
N ARG A 1 -5.51 -2.89 15.65
CA ARG A 1 -5.01 -1.48 15.54
C ARG A 1 -3.49 -1.44 15.62
N LYS A 2 -2.85 -1.79 16.76
CA LYS A 2 -1.36 -1.79 16.89
C LYS A 2 -0.66 -2.59 15.77
N PHE A 3 -1.19 -3.76 15.42
CA PHE A 3 -0.67 -4.62 14.34
C PHE A 3 -0.73 -3.95 12.95
N LEU A 4 -1.82 -3.22 12.66
CA LEU A 4 -1.98 -2.48 11.42
C LEU A 4 -1.01 -1.29 11.33
N VAL A 5 -0.81 -0.57 12.43
CA VAL A 5 0.15 0.55 12.48
C VAL A 5 1.57 0.06 12.24
N ALA A 6 1.98 -1.02 12.90
CA ALA A 6 3.30 -1.62 12.70
C ALA A 6 3.52 -2.03 11.24
N GLY A 7 2.54 -2.70 10.63
CA GLY A 7 2.59 -3.06 9.21
C GLY A 7 2.67 -1.86 8.27
N LEU A 8 1.95 -0.77 8.57
CA LEU A 8 1.92 0.43 7.74
C LEU A 8 3.21 1.26 7.84
N VAL A 9 3.79 1.36 9.05
CA VAL A 9 5.11 1.99 9.26
C VAL A 9 6.19 1.19 8.55
N LEU A 10 6.16 -0.14 8.67
CA LEU A 10 7.11 -1.01 8.00
C LEU A 10 6.98 -0.95 6.47
N ALA A 11 5.75 -0.94 5.95
CA ALA A 11 5.48 -0.75 4.52
C ALA A 11 6.04 0.58 4.02
N ALA A 12 5.75 1.69 4.71
CA ALA A 12 6.25 3.01 4.33
C ALA A 12 7.78 3.10 4.38
N ALA A 13 8.42 2.54 5.42
CA ALA A 13 9.87 2.50 5.51
C ALA A 13 10.50 1.68 4.37
N ALA A 14 9.94 0.50 4.07
CA ALA A 14 10.40 -0.36 2.99
C ALA A 14 10.13 0.25 1.61
N GLY A 15 8.99 0.90 1.39
CA GLY A 15 8.63 1.58 0.13
C GLY A 15 9.54 2.77 -0.16
N VAL A 16 9.82 3.62 0.85
CA VAL A 16 10.78 4.73 0.72
C VAL A 16 12.19 4.21 0.48
N GLY A 17 12.60 3.16 1.22
CA GLY A 17 13.88 2.50 0.98
C GLY A 17 13.99 1.94 -0.44
N LEU A 18 12.90 1.40 -0.98
CA LEU A 18 12.87 0.77 -2.30
C LEU A 18 13.06 1.84 -3.37
N LEU A 19 12.38 2.98 -3.23
CA LEU A 19 12.58 4.14 -4.08
C LEU A 19 14.02 4.66 -4.02
N ALA A 20 14.62 4.75 -2.83
CA ALA A 20 15.99 5.22 -2.66
C ALA A 20 17.02 4.28 -3.34
N VAL A 21 16.84 2.97 -3.17
CA VAL A 21 17.68 1.93 -3.80
C VAL A 21 17.54 1.96 -5.33
N ILE A 22 16.32 2.10 -5.84
CA ILE A 22 16.06 2.23 -7.29
C ILE A 22 16.68 3.52 -7.84
N ALA A 23 16.53 4.65 -7.14
CA ALA A 23 17.11 5.94 -7.54
C ALA A 23 18.64 5.93 -7.51
N ALA A 24 19.25 5.18 -6.59
CA ALA A 24 20.69 4.97 -6.52
C ALA A 24 21.24 4.01 -7.61
N GLY A 25 20.37 3.43 -8.44
CA GLY A 25 20.78 2.45 -9.47
C GLY A 25 21.32 1.14 -8.88
N ALA A 26 20.94 0.81 -7.64
CA ALA A 26 21.41 -0.40 -6.99
C ALA A 26 20.86 -1.64 -7.71
N GLY A 27 21.70 -2.69 -7.78
CA GLY A 27 21.36 -3.93 -8.46
C GLY A 27 20.19 -4.69 -7.81
N LEU A 28 19.72 -5.71 -8.54
CA LEU A 28 18.56 -6.53 -8.16
C LEU A 28 18.62 -7.09 -6.73
N GLY A 29 19.83 -7.35 -6.22
CA GLY A 29 20.05 -7.89 -4.88
C GLY A 29 19.57 -6.99 -3.73
N ALA A 30 19.54 -5.67 -3.92
CA ALA A 30 19.01 -4.73 -2.91
C ALA A 30 17.50 -4.50 -3.05
N ILE A 31 16.98 -4.60 -4.28
CA ILE A 31 15.55 -4.44 -4.58
C ILE A 31 14.74 -5.60 -4.02
N LEU A 32 15.23 -6.84 -4.19
CA LEU A 32 14.51 -8.06 -3.83
C LEU A 32 14.08 -8.15 -2.35
N PRO A 33 14.97 -7.93 -1.35
CA PRO A 33 14.56 -7.99 0.05
C PRO A 33 13.57 -6.89 0.42
N LEU A 34 13.70 -5.68 -0.14
CA LEU A 34 12.77 -4.59 0.13
C LEU A 34 11.40 -4.86 -0.48
N LEU A 35 11.37 -5.35 -1.72
CA LEU A 35 10.13 -5.72 -2.38
C LEU A 35 9.42 -6.86 -1.62
N PHE A 36 10.18 -7.84 -1.13
CA PHE A 36 9.63 -8.90 -0.27
C PHE A 36 8.97 -8.35 1.00
N VAL A 37 9.61 -7.39 1.67
CA VAL A 37 9.05 -6.74 2.87
C VAL A 37 7.78 -5.96 2.52
N VAL A 38 7.79 -5.17 1.44
CA VAL A 38 6.60 -4.40 1.00
C VAL A 38 5.43 -5.35 0.74
N VAL A 39 5.62 -6.38 -0.08
CA VAL A 39 4.57 -7.35 -0.43
C VAL A 39 4.04 -8.09 0.80
N SER A 40 4.93 -8.44 1.74
CA SER A 40 4.53 -9.08 3.00
C SER A 40 3.65 -8.14 3.85
N CYS A 41 3.98 -6.85 3.88
CA CYS A 41 3.17 -5.86 4.59
C CYS A 41 1.80 -5.63 3.93
N VAL A 42 1.71 -5.67 2.61
CA VAL A 42 0.42 -5.57 1.89
C VAL A 42 -0.55 -6.66 2.35
N GLY A 43 -0.08 -7.90 2.54
CA GLY A 43 -0.90 -8.99 3.08
C GLY A 43 -1.42 -8.71 4.50
N ILE A 44 -0.55 -8.20 5.38
CA ILE A 44 -0.91 -7.83 6.76
C ILE A 44 -1.94 -6.69 6.78
N VAL A 45 -1.70 -5.64 5.98
CA VAL A 45 -2.56 -4.47 5.90
C VAL A 45 -3.92 -4.85 5.31
N GLY A 46 -3.96 -5.64 4.23
CA GLY A 46 -5.20 -6.11 3.61
C GLY A 46 -6.05 -6.92 4.60
N THR A 47 -5.47 -7.97 5.18
CA THR A 47 -6.19 -8.86 6.13
C THR A 47 -6.67 -8.14 7.39
N SER A 48 -5.99 -7.08 7.83
CA SER A 48 -6.38 -6.31 9.00
C SER A 48 -7.35 -5.15 8.70
N SER A 49 -7.26 -4.54 7.51
CA SER A 49 -8.03 -3.33 7.16
C SER A 49 -9.44 -3.64 6.70
N PHE A 50 -9.62 -4.64 5.82
CA PHE A 50 -10.94 -4.99 5.28
C PHE A 50 -11.94 -5.36 6.39
N PRO A 51 -11.61 -6.25 7.36
CA PRO A 51 -12.53 -6.54 8.46
C PRO A 51 -12.79 -5.32 9.34
N LEU A 52 -11.77 -4.49 9.57
CA LEU A 52 -11.91 -3.28 10.40
C LEU A 52 -12.88 -2.26 9.77
N ALA A 53 -12.86 -2.13 8.45
CA ALA A 53 -13.81 -1.30 7.69
C ALA A 53 -15.24 -1.86 7.76
N MET A 54 -15.40 -3.19 7.79
CA MET A 54 -16.71 -3.85 7.83
C MET A 54 -17.30 -4.00 9.23
N ARG A 55 -16.53 -3.81 10.31
CA ARG A 55 -16.97 -4.06 11.71
C ARG A 55 -18.27 -3.37 12.14
N HIS A 56 -18.61 -2.21 11.57
CA HIS A 56 -19.83 -1.48 11.93
C HIS A 56 -20.96 -1.64 10.90
N GLN A 57 -20.74 -2.41 9.82
CA GLN A 57 -21.67 -2.51 8.70
C GLN A 57 -22.60 -3.73 8.76
N GLY A 58 -22.91 -4.24 9.96
CA GLY A 58 -23.66 -5.49 10.21
C GLY A 58 -24.64 -5.95 9.12
N GLN A 59 -25.78 -5.26 8.94
CA GLN A 59 -26.79 -5.62 7.93
C GLN A 59 -26.38 -5.34 6.47
N SER A 60 -25.41 -4.46 6.25
CA SER A 60 -24.90 -4.06 4.94
C SER A 60 -23.49 -4.59 4.66
N ALA A 61 -23.05 -5.65 5.35
CA ALA A 61 -21.69 -6.16 5.21
C ALA A 61 -21.41 -6.71 3.80
N GLY A 62 -22.44 -7.29 3.16
CA GLY A 62 -22.37 -7.77 1.78
C GLY A 62 -22.13 -6.65 0.76
N THR A 63 -22.90 -5.55 0.86
CA THR A 63 -22.72 -4.38 -0.03
C THR A 63 -21.42 -3.63 0.28
N ALA A 64 -21.03 -3.52 1.55
CA ALA A 64 -19.75 -2.93 1.95
C ALA A 64 -18.56 -3.71 1.37
N SER A 65 -18.59 -5.05 1.42
CA SER A 65 -17.55 -5.90 0.83
C SER A 65 -17.52 -5.79 -0.70
N ALA A 66 -18.70 -5.77 -1.34
CA ALA A 66 -18.80 -5.56 -2.79
C ALA A 66 -18.20 -4.22 -3.22
N LEU A 67 -18.51 -3.12 -2.51
CA LEU A 67 -17.93 -1.81 -2.77
C LEU A 67 -16.41 -1.79 -2.54
N LEU A 68 -15.92 -2.41 -1.46
CA LEU A 68 -14.48 -2.53 -1.17
C LEU A 68 -13.75 -3.29 -2.28
N GLY A 69 -14.35 -4.35 -2.81
CA GLY A 69 -13.84 -5.09 -3.96
C GLY A 69 -13.82 -4.26 -5.24
N VAL A 70 -14.92 -3.59 -5.57
CA VAL A 70 -15.02 -2.69 -6.74
C VAL A 70 -13.99 -1.58 -6.67
N LEU A 71 -13.80 -0.95 -5.52
CA LEU A 71 -12.77 0.08 -5.33
C LEU A 71 -11.37 -0.48 -5.56
N SER A 72 -11.07 -1.67 -5.02
CA SER A 72 -9.76 -2.31 -5.18
C SER A 72 -9.46 -2.62 -6.65
N PHE A 73 -10.46 -3.13 -7.39
CA PHE A 73 -10.34 -3.35 -8.83
C PHE A 73 -10.22 -2.06 -9.63
N LEU A 74 -10.98 -1.02 -9.28
CA LEU A 74 -10.95 0.27 -9.95
C LEU A 74 -9.58 0.94 -9.79
N PHE A 75 -9.05 0.99 -8.57
CA PHE A 75 -7.70 1.51 -8.31
C PHE A 75 -6.63 0.64 -8.98
N GLY A 76 -6.76 -0.69 -8.93
CA GLY A 76 -5.86 -1.59 -9.66
C GLY A 76 -5.84 -1.30 -11.16
N GLY A 77 -7.02 -1.17 -11.78
CA GLY A 77 -7.17 -0.85 -13.20
C GLY A 77 -6.65 0.53 -13.61
N LEU A 78 -6.73 1.52 -12.71
CA LEU A 78 -6.21 2.88 -12.95
C LEU A 78 -4.69 2.98 -12.72
N VAL A 79 -4.15 2.28 -11.73
CA VAL A 79 -2.73 2.36 -11.36
C VAL A 79 -1.86 1.60 -12.37
N MET A 80 -2.32 0.49 -12.95
CA MET A 80 -1.56 -0.28 -13.94
C MET A 80 -1.13 0.54 -15.18
N PRO A 81 -2.01 1.28 -15.88
CA PRO A 81 -1.59 2.14 -16.98
C PRO A 81 -0.72 3.29 -16.49
N LEU A 82 -0.93 3.80 -15.27
CA LEU A 82 -0.11 4.87 -14.69
C LEU A 82 1.35 4.41 -14.44
N VAL A 83 1.55 3.15 -14.05
CA VAL A 83 2.90 2.55 -13.99
C VAL A 83 3.45 2.37 -15.42
N GLY A 84 2.61 1.92 -16.36
CA GLY A 84 2.99 1.61 -17.73
C GLY A 84 3.43 2.82 -18.57
N ILE A 85 2.85 4.01 -18.35
CA ILE A 85 3.28 5.25 -19.03
C ILE A 85 4.69 5.69 -18.63
N GLY A 86 5.19 5.24 -17.47
CA GLY A 86 6.56 5.50 -17.02
C GLY A 86 7.64 4.74 -17.81
N GLY A 87 7.24 3.91 -18.78
CA GLY A 87 8.12 3.12 -19.64
C GLY A 87 8.60 1.82 -18.99
N SER A 88 8.95 0.84 -19.83
CA SER A 88 9.45 -0.48 -19.42
C SER A 88 10.94 -0.50 -19.05
N GLY A 89 11.66 0.61 -19.30
CA GLY A 89 13.12 0.68 -19.12
C GLY A 89 13.58 1.03 -17.71
N THR A 90 12.70 1.46 -16.81
CA THR A 90 13.09 1.88 -15.45
C THR A 90 12.11 1.40 -14.38
N ALA A 91 12.62 1.01 -13.22
CA ALA A 91 11.80 0.63 -12.05
C ALA A 91 11.33 1.86 -11.23
N LEU A 92 11.77 3.07 -11.63
CA LEU A 92 11.42 4.34 -10.98
C LEU A 92 9.91 4.58 -10.84
N PRO A 93 9.08 4.48 -11.91
CA PRO A 93 7.64 4.72 -11.79
C PRO A 93 6.96 3.79 -10.79
N MET A 94 7.38 2.52 -10.74
CA MET A 94 6.90 1.56 -9.74
C MET A 94 7.29 1.97 -8.31
N GLY A 95 8.57 2.30 -8.10
CA GLY A 95 9.06 2.71 -6.78
C GLY A 95 8.39 3.98 -6.25
N ILE A 96 8.15 4.97 -7.12
CA ILE A 96 7.47 6.22 -6.76
C ILE A 96 6.02 5.94 -6.35
N LEU A 97 5.31 5.10 -7.09
CA LEU A 97 3.92 4.76 -6.78
C LEU A 97 3.78 3.98 -5.48
N ILE A 98 4.65 3.01 -5.22
CA ILE A 98 4.67 2.28 -3.95
C ILE A 98 4.96 3.23 -2.79
N ALA A 99 6.05 3.99 -2.87
CA ALA A 99 6.45 4.90 -1.80
C ALA A 99 5.38 5.96 -1.52
N SER A 100 4.80 6.57 -2.57
CA SER A 100 3.74 7.57 -2.40
C SER A 100 2.46 6.96 -1.83
N ALA A 101 2.05 5.76 -2.27
CA ALA A 101 0.87 5.09 -1.74
C ALA A 101 1.04 4.69 -0.27
N ASP A 102 2.18 4.12 0.12
CA ASP A 102 2.45 3.71 1.50
C ASP A 102 2.55 4.91 2.44
N VAL A 103 3.23 5.98 2.02
CA VAL A 103 3.32 7.24 2.78
C VAL A 103 1.94 7.88 2.91
N LEU A 104 1.17 7.95 1.82
CA LEU A 104 -0.19 8.51 1.85
C LEU A 104 -1.10 7.70 2.77
N ALA A 105 -1.03 6.37 2.72
CA ALA A 105 -1.79 5.50 3.60
C ALA A 105 -1.41 5.72 5.08
N LEU A 106 -0.11 5.84 5.38
CA LEU A 106 0.39 6.17 6.72
C LEU A 106 -0.14 7.52 7.22
N VAL A 107 -0.06 8.56 6.38
CA VAL A 107 -0.52 9.92 6.71
C VAL A 107 -2.03 9.94 6.93
N LEU A 108 -2.81 9.32 6.04
CA LEU A 108 -4.26 9.22 6.18
C LEU A 108 -4.64 8.47 7.46
N PHE A 109 -3.95 7.37 7.76
CA PHE A 109 -4.17 6.63 8.99
C PHE A 109 -3.85 7.48 10.23
N ALA A 110 -2.71 8.19 10.22
CA ALA A 110 -2.32 9.06 11.32
C ALA A 110 -3.32 10.21 11.55
N ILE A 111 -3.78 10.87 10.47
CA ILE A 111 -4.71 12.00 10.56
C ILE A 111 -6.12 11.53 10.98
N LEU A 112 -6.67 10.52 10.30
CA LEU A 112 -8.07 10.10 10.50
C LEU A 112 -8.26 9.26 11.75
N VAL A 113 -7.31 8.38 12.07
CA VAL A 113 -7.40 7.47 13.23
C VAL A 113 -6.75 8.08 14.46
N GLY A 114 -5.69 8.88 14.31
CA GLY A 114 -5.05 9.60 15.41
C GLY A 114 -5.90 10.74 16.00
N ARG A 115 -6.88 11.27 15.24
CA ARG A 115 -7.85 12.26 15.73
C ARG A 115 -8.96 11.70 16.60
N ARG A 116 -9.13 10.37 16.70
CA ARG A 116 -10.05 9.76 17.68
C ARG A 116 -9.36 9.51 19.02
N LYS A 117 -8.81 10.57 19.62
CA LYS A 117 -8.54 10.61 21.06
C LYS A 117 -9.70 11.29 21.75
#